data_AF-A0A816TXK7-F1
#
_entry.id   AF-A0A816TXK7-F1
#
_cell.length_a   1.000
_cell.length_b   1.000
_cell.length_c   1.000
_cell.angle_alpha   90.00
_cell.angle_beta   90.00
_cell.angle_gamma   90.00
#
_symmetry.space_group_name_H-M   'P 1'
#
loop_
_entity.id
_entity.type
_entity.pdbx_description
1 polymer ?
#
loop_
_entity_poly.entity_id
_entity_poly.type
_entity_poly.pdbx_seq_one_letter_code
_entity_poly.pdbx_strand_id
1 'polypeptide(L)'
;MSVPSLIDYRLFSSRRRRYRLNRVPEDMESEKGLMNNAKTPVTSRLSRVSDLMTEIMEIQAEDLKFHVLFIPGNPGVVPFYKDFLESLYEFLDGNASITAIGQISQTSKDWESGRLFSLQEQIDHKVNFIRQDIEGVKVPIILVAHSIGSYISLDILRKFSEKVVYCIGLYPFLTLNKQSTKQSLIGKLAASSVLSATASFLIASLRLLPMWAARRLVSNSLGASWSDTAVQATCTHLRQYHTMRNVLYMAMTEFRELAAEPDWEFMRENQTRLAFLFGIDDHWGPLQLFEEISKLAPGTSLSIEREGHTHAFCCTVAGSVWVAQHVATLIKNRFTHLQ
;
A
#
# COMPACT_ATOMS: atom_id res chain seq x y z
N MET A 1 -10.04 -56.70 -34.86
CA MET A 1 -11.41 -57.20 -34.59
C MET A 1 -11.51 -57.53 -33.12
N SER A 2 -12.63 -57.13 -32.48
CA SER A 2 -13.18 -57.55 -31.17
C SER A 2 -12.44 -57.20 -29.85
N VAL A 3 -13.11 -56.31 -29.10
CA VAL A 3 -13.01 -55.84 -27.69
C VAL A 3 -13.69 -56.93 -26.79
N PRO A 4 -13.48 -57.12 -25.45
CA PRO A 4 -13.61 -56.05 -24.45
C PRO A 4 -12.92 -56.10 -23.05
N SER A 5 -12.84 -54.88 -22.51
CA SER A 5 -12.89 -54.38 -21.10
C SER A 5 -12.70 -55.32 -19.91
N LEU A 6 -11.85 -54.88 -18.96
CA LEU A 6 -12.13 -54.74 -17.51
C LEU A 6 -10.85 -54.28 -16.79
N ILE A 7 -10.78 -53.01 -16.37
CA ILE A 7 -9.82 -52.58 -15.34
C ILE A 7 -10.61 -51.82 -14.28
N ASP A 8 -10.74 -52.48 -13.14
CA ASP A 8 -11.36 -52.03 -11.91
C ASP A 8 -10.26 -51.33 -11.08
N TYR A 9 -10.33 -50.00 -10.95
CA TYR A 9 -9.42 -49.23 -10.10
C TYR A 9 -10.06 -49.04 -8.72
N ARG A 10 -9.65 -49.87 -7.75
CA ARG A 10 -9.73 -49.53 -6.33
C ARG A 10 -8.37 -49.68 -5.68
N LEU A 11 -8.03 -48.67 -4.87
CA LEU A 11 -7.13 -48.63 -3.71
C LEU A 11 -5.93 -47.68 -3.86
N PHE A 12 -6.15 -46.40 -3.54
CA PHE A 12 -5.21 -45.63 -2.71
C PHE A 12 -6.02 -44.67 -1.82
N SER A 13 -6.50 -45.17 -0.68
CA SER A 13 -6.99 -44.33 0.41
C SER A 13 -5.80 -43.78 1.19
N SER A 14 -5.57 -42.47 1.12
CA SER A 14 -4.53 -41.81 1.92
C SER A 14 -4.97 -41.71 3.38
N ARG A 15 -4.23 -42.40 4.26
CA ARG A 15 -4.35 -42.30 5.72
C ARG A 15 -4.05 -40.87 6.16
N ARG A 16 -5.05 -40.14 6.64
CA ARG A 16 -4.89 -38.92 7.44
C ARG A 16 -4.19 -39.28 8.77
N ARG A 17 -2.90 -38.99 8.90
CA ARG A 17 -2.24 -38.92 10.21
C ARG A 17 -2.66 -37.62 10.89
N ARG A 18 -3.42 -37.73 11.98
CA ARG A 18 -3.68 -36.63 12.92
C ARG A 18 -2.36 -36.30 13.61
N TYR A 19 -1.81 -35.12 13.35
CA TYR A 19 -0.84 -34.52 14.25
C TYR A 19 -1.62 -33.88 15.41
N ARG A 20 -1.23 -34.25 16.63
CA ARG A 20 -1.78 -33.79 17.90
C ARG A 20 -1.32 -32.33 18.07
N LEU A 21 -2.25 -31.38 17.96
CA LEU A 21 -2.01 -29.98 18.31
C LEU A 21 -1.72 -29.89 19.81
N ASN A 22 -0.50 -29.50 20.15
CA ASN A 22 -0.20 -29.05 21.50
C ASN A 22 -0.91 -27.70 21.71
N ARG A 23 -1.67 -27.62 22.81
CA ARG A 23 -2.36 -26.40 23.26
C ARG A 23 -1.34 -25.26 23.44
N VAL A 24 -1.59 -24.15 22.78
CA VAL A 24 -1.00 -22.85 23.09
C VAL A 24 -1.78 -22.28 24.29
N PRO A 25 -1.14 -21.71 25.32
CA PRO A 25 -1.85 -21.15 26.47
C PRO A 25 -2.73 -19.95 26.08
N GLU A 26 -3.86 -19.83 26.78
CA GLU A 26 -4.86 -18.77 26.69
C GLU A 26 -4.27 -17.41 27.09
N ASP A 27 -3.70 -16.66 26.13
CA ASP A 27 -3.34 -15.24 26.33
C ASP A 27 -4.00 -14.30 25.29
N MET A 28 -4.97 -14.79 24.51
CA MET A 28 -5.68 -13.97 23.49
C MET A 28 -6.92 -13.21 24.03
N GLU A 29 -7.32 -13.43 25.28
CA GLU A 29 -8.45 -12.68 25.88
C GLU A 29 -8.02 -11.40 26.59
N SER A 30 -6.73 -11.23 26.92
CA SER A 30 -6.21 -10.03 27.59
C SER A 30 -5.93 -8.87 26.62
N GLU A 31 -5.73 -9.13 25.33
CA GLU A 31 -5.47 -8.09 24.31
C GLU A 31 -6.75 -7.39 23.81
N LYS A 32 -7.93 -7.98 24.00
CA LYS A 32 -9.21 -7.29 23.72
C LYS A 32 -9.54 -6.18 24.72
N GLY A 33 -8.81 -6.10 25.84
CA GLY A 33 -9.01 -5.09 26.89
C GLY A 33 -8.35 -3.73 26.64
N LEU A 34 -7.56 -3.57 25.57
CA LEU A 34 -6.77 -2.35 25.32
C LEU A 34 -7.37 -1.36 24.30
N MET A 35 -8.57 -1.65 23.75
CA MET A 35 -9.19 -0.81 22.71
C MET A 35 -10.10 0.32 23.24
N ASN A 36 -10.02 0.67 24.53
CA ASN A 36 -10.84 1.74 25.14
C ASN A 36 -10.12 3.08 25.35
N ASN A 37 -8.88 3.23 24.90
CA ASN A 37 -8.26 4.55 24.80
C ASN A 37 -8.75 5.24 23.53
N ALA A 38 -9.20 6.49 23.64
CA ALA A 38 -9.61 7.28 22.49
C ALA A 38 -8.45 7.34 21.48
N LYS A 39 -8.68 6.84 20.27
CA LYS A 39 -7.70 6.89 19.18
C LYS A 39 -7.21 8.32 18.98
N THR A 40 -5.90 8.53 18.87
CA THR A 40 -5.38 9.85 18.49
C THR A 40 -5.80 10.12 17.05
N PRO A 41 -6.67 11.10 16.79
CA PRO A 41 -7.22 11.30 15.46
C PRO A 41 -6.14 11.85 14.54
N VAL A 42 -6.08 11.31 13.33
CA VAL A 42 -5.21 11.87 12.29
C VAL A 42 -5.75 13.21 11.81
N THR A 43 -4.86 14.19 11.70
CA THR A 43 -5.19 15.51 11.17
C THR A 43 -4.97 15.52 9.66
N SER A 44 -5.84 16.20 8.92
CA SER A 44 -5.73 16.34 7.46
C SER A 44 -5.46 17.79 7.10
N ARG A 45 -4.49 18.04 6.23
CA ARG A 45 -4.19 19.37 5.71
C ARG A 45 -3.87 19.32 4.22
N LEU A 46 -4.03 20.48 3.57
CA LEU A 46 -3.49 20.71 2.24
C LEU A 46 -2.11 21.34 2.39
N SER A 47 -1.15 20.90 1.58
CA SER A 47 0.20 21.46 1.53
C SER A 47 0.58 21.83 0.11
N ARG A 48 1.39 22.87 -0.04
CA ARG A 48 2.00 23.27 -1.32
C ARG A 48 3.46 22.83 -1.32
N VAL A 49 3.78 21.85 -2.17
CA VAL A 49 5.15 21.32 -2.34
C VAL A 49 5.62 21.65 -3.74
N SER A 50 6.66 22.47 -3.87
CA SER A 50 7.12 23.01 -5.16
C SER A 50 5.97 23.52 -6.05
N ASP A 51 5.12 24.38 -5.48
CA ASP A 51 3.92 24.96 -6.10
C ASP A 51 2.74 24.03 -6.37
N LEU A 52 2.88 22.72 -6.16
CA LEU A 52 1.82 21.73 -6.37
C LEU A 52 1.04 21.46 -5.08
N MET A 53 -0.29 21.45 -5.17
CA MET A 53 -1.15 21.17 -4.03
C MET A 53 -1.30 19.66 -3.81
N THR A 54 -1.08 19.22 -2.57
CA THR A 54 -1.26 17.82 -2.17
C THR A 54 -2.00 17.72 -0.83
N GLU A 55 -2.70 16.59 -0.62
CA GLU A 55 -3.31 16.24 0.66
C GLU A 55 -2.28 15.50 1.53
N ILE A 56 -2.20 15.91 2.79
CA ILE A 56 -1.33 15.33 3.81
C ILE A 56 -2.20 14.89 4.99
N MET A 57 -1.89 13.72 5.55
CA MET A 57 -2.45 13.25 6.81
C MET A 57 -1.31 13.07 7.81
N GLU A 58 -1.44 13.66 9.00
CA GLU A 58 -0.35 13.67 9.98
C GLU A 58 -0.84 13.44 11.41
N ILE A 59 0.00 12.75 12.18
CA ILE A 59 -0.13 12.56 13.62
C ILE A 59 1.21 12.98 14.22
N GLN A 60 1.19 13.97 15.11
CA GLN A 60 2.38 14.46 15.79
C GLN A 60 2.53 13.75 17.13
N ALA A 61 3.72 13.21 17.38
CA ALA A 61 4.12 12.67 18.66
C ALA A 61 4.68 13.78 19.57
N GLU A 62 4.42 13.69 20.87
CA GLU A 62 4.99 14.62 21.87
C GLU A 62 6.49 14.37 22.09
N ASP A 63 6.89 13.09 22.17
CA ASP A 63 8.30 12.67 22.28
C ASP A 63 8.72 11.90 21.01
N LEU A 64 9.34 12.64 20.09
CA LEU A 64 9.68 12.15 18.77
C LEU A 64 11.00 11.36 18.82
N LYS A 65 10.95 10.02 18.65
CA LYS A 65 12.15 9.17 18.52
C LYS A 65 12.54 8.90 17.08
N PHE A 66 11.55 8.79 16.19
CA PHE A 66 11.71 8.62 14.75
C PHE A 66 10.47 9.11 14.01
N HIS A 67 10.60 9.40 12.72
CA HIS A 67 9.51 9.88 11.89
C HIS A 67 9.10 8.81 10.87
N VAL A 68 7.82 8.44 10.83
CA VAL A 68 7.28 7.54 9.81
C VAL A 68 6.73 8.37 8.66
N LEU A 69 7.37 8.27 7.49
CA LEU A 69 6.86 8.85 6.25
C LEU A 69 6.16 7.77 5.43
N PHE A 70 4.85 7.93 5.26
CA PHE A 70 4.01 7.01 4.53
C PHE A 70 3.81 7.43 3.07
N ILE A 71 4.15 6.56 2.13
CA ILE A 71 4.01 6.78 0.68
C ILE A 71 2.90 5.85 0.13
N PRO A 72 1.76 6.39 -0.32
CA PRO A 72 0.63 5.58 -0.75
C PRO A 72 0.84 4.98 -2.15
N GLY A 73 -0.03 4.03 -2.51
CA GLY A 73 -0.07 3.43 -3.85
C GLY A 73 -0.71 4.32 -4.93
N ASN A 74 -1.29 3.68 -5.94
CA ASN A 74 -2.10 4.31 -6.98
C ASN A 74 -3.47 3.60 -7.06
N PRO A 75 -4.59 4.23 -6.64
CA PRO A 75 -4.69 5.63 -6.22
C PRO A 75 -3.95 5.93 -4.91
N GLY A 76 -3.32 7.11 -4.85
CA GLY A 76 -2.64 7.62 -3.67
C GLY A 76 -3.41 8.75 -2.99
N VAL A 77 -4.70 8.47 -2.78
CA VAL A 77 -5.64 9.25 -2.00
C VAL A 77 -5.43 8.91 -0.53
N VAL A 78 -4.83 9.83 0.25
CA VAL A 78 -4.42 9.56 1.65
C VAL A 78 -5.57 9.16 2.59
N PRO A 79 -6.83 9.64 2.42
CA PRO A 79 -7.94 9.19 3.26
C PRO A 79 -8.19 7.68 3.26
N PHE A 80 -7.78 6.92 2.24
CA PHE A 80 -7.86 5.46 2.28
C PHE A 80 -7.03 4.84 3.41
N TYR A 81 -5.98 5.52 3.86
CA TYR A 81 -5.04 4.98 4.85
C TYR A 81 -5.32 5.48 6.27
N LYS A 82 -6.40 6.23 6.50
CA LYS A 82 -6.74 6.79 7.81
C LYS A 82 -6.68 5.74 8.92
N ASP A 83 -7.46 4.66 8.78
CA ASP A 83 -7.60 3.62 9.79
C ASP A 83 -6.25 2.92 10.06
N PHE A 84 -5.40 2.82 9.03
CA PHE A 84 -4.05 2.26 9.12
C PHE A 84 -3.10 3.19 9.87
N LEU A 85 -3.09 4.49 9.55
CA LEU A 85 -2.19 5.47 10.18
C LEU A 85 -2.50 5.66 11.66
N GLU A 86 -3.79 5.75 12.02
CA GLU A 86 -4.23 5.86 13.43
C GLU A 86 -3.85 4.60 14.21
N SER A 87 -4.08 3.40 13.65
CA SER A 87 -3.70 2.15 14.31
C SER A 87 -2.18 1.98 14.40
N LEU A 88 -1.42 2.42 13.39
CA LEU A 88 0.04 2.37 13.43
C LEU A 88 0.59 3.27 14.53
N TYR A 89 0.06 4.48 14.68
CA TYR A 89 0.46 5.39 15.76
C TYR A 89 0.23 4.78 17.15
N GLU A 90 -0.94 4.14 17.35
CA GLU A 90 -1.26 3.42 18.58
C GLU A 90 -0.26 2.29 18.85
N PHE A 91 0.00 1.43 17.86
CA PHE A 91 0.93 0.32 18.02
C PHE A 91 2.39 0.75 18.17
N LEU A 92 2.74 1.99 17.84
CA LEU A 92 4.07 2.58 18.09
C LEU A 92 4.16 3.27 19.46
N ASP A 93 3.12 3.18 20.29
CA ASP A 93 3.03 3.75 21.64
C ASP A 93 3.32 5.26 21.65
N GLY A 94 2.93 5.99 20.59
CA GLY A 94 3.14 7.43 20.46
C GLY A 94 4.60 7.87 20.31
N ASN A 95 5.54 6.95 20.08
CA ASN A 95 6.98 7.25 19.97
C ASN A 95 7.39 7.86 18.61
N ALA A 96 6.45 8.01 17.68
CA ALA A 96 6.73 8.41 16.31
C ALA A 96 5.67 9.36 15.77
N SER A 97 6.13 10.45 15.17
CA SER A 97 5.25 11.24 14.31
C SER A 97 5.06 10.51 12.98
N ILE A 98 3.85 10.52 12.45
CA ILE A 98 3.50 9.88 11.18
C ILE A 98 3.04 10.96 10.22
N THR A 99 3.56 10.95 8.99
CA THR A 99 3.11 11.82 7.90
C THR A 99 2.86 10.99 6.66
N ALA A 100 1.66 11.04 6.11
CA ALA A 100 1.28 10.44 4.83
C ALA A 100 1.08 11.53 3.79
N ILE A 101 1.73 11.40 2.63
CA ILE A 101 1.66 12.37 1.54
C ILE A 101 0.97 11.78 0.31
N GLY A 102 -0.05 12.47 -0.20
CA GLY A 102 -0.81 12.05 -1.38
C GLY A 102 -0.04 12.14 -2.69
N GLN A 103 -0.61 11.51 -3.73
CA GLN A 103 -0.17 11.67 -5.10
C GLN A 103 -0.73 12.98 -5.67
N ILE A 104 0.08 13.70 -6.45
CA ILE A 104 -0.30 14.98 -7.07
C ILE A 104 -1.56 14.78 -7.91
N SER A 105 -2.49 15.73 -7.84
CA SER A 105 -3.77 15.70 -8.56
C SER A 105 -4.66 14.49 -8.28
N GLN A 106 -4.40 13.76 -7.20
CA GLN A 106 -5.28 12.72 -6.67
C GLN A 106 -5.99 13.21 -5.39
N THR A 107 -6.52 14.43 -5.44
CA THR A 107 -7.22 15.07 -4.32
C THR A 107 -8.72 15.24 -4.61
N SER A 108 -9.50 15.67 -3.64
CA SER A 108 -10.94 15.90 -3.83
C SER A 108 -11.29 17.08 -4.77
N LYS A 109 -10.33 17.96 -5.07
CA LYS A 109 -10.50 19.13 -5.95
C LYS A 109 -9.37 19.21 -6.98
N ASP A 110 -9.69 19.69 -8.17
CA ASP A 110 -8.67 19.95 -9.18
C ASP A 110 -7.92 21.25 -8.87
N TRP A 111 -6.71 21.14 -8.34
CA TRP A 111 -5.83 22.28 -8.06
C TRP A 111 -4.89 22.58 -9.22
N GLU A 112 -4.57 21.58 -10.05
CA GLU A 112 -3.55 21.66 -11.10
C GLU A 112 -4.16 21.77 -12.50
N SER A 113 -5.41 22.21 -12.58
CA SER A 113 -6.13 22.49 -13.83
C SER A 113 -6.10 21.33 -14.83
N GLY A 114 -6.28 20.10 -14.33
CA GLY A 114 -6.31 18.90 -15.15
C GLY A 114 -4.93 18.42 -15.63
N ARG A 115 -3.82 19.01 -15.16
CA ARG A 115 -2.47 18.53 -15.45
C ARG A 115 -2.30 17.08 -14.99
N LEU A 116 -1.58 16.31 -15.81
CA LEU A 116 -1.26 14.91 -15.58
C LEU A 116 0.18 14.77 -15.08
N PHE A 117 0.40 13.86 -14.13
CA PHE A 117 1.69 13.68 -13.49
C PHE A 117 2.15 12.23 -13.60
N SER A 118 3.36 12.04 -14.16
CA SER A 118 4.01 10.75 -14.35
C SER A 118 4.54 10.18 -13.03
N LEU A 119 4.88 8.88 -13.00
CA LEU A 119 5.56 8.26 -11.86
C LEU A 119 6.82 9.04 -11.44
N GLN A 120 7.65 9.48 -12.40
CA GLN A 120 8.85 10.27 -12.09
C GLN A 120 8.51 11.62 -11.45
N GLU A 121 7.52 12.35 -11.96
CA GLU A 121 7.08 13.61 -11.33
C GLU A 121 6.51 13.37 -9.93
N GLN A 122 5.85 12.22 -9.69
CA GLN A 122 5.45 11.84 -8.35
C GLN A 122 6.67 11.62 -7.45
N ILE A 123 7.71 10.89 -7.89
CA ILE A 123 8.95 10.69 -7.14
C ILE A 123 9.60 12.03 -6.79
N ASP A 124 9.78 12.90 -7.79
CA ASP A 124 10.40 14.21 -7.61
C ASP A 124 9.63 15.08 -6.61
N HIS A 125 8.30 15.01 -6.63
CA HIS A 125 7.46 15.69 -5.66
C HIS A 125 7.66 15.18 -4.22
N LYS A 126 7.84 13.86 -4.01
CA LYS A 126 8.08 13.30 -2.66
C LYS A 126 9.48 13.66 -2.18
N VAL A 127 10.46 13.68 -3.08
CA VAL A 127 11.82 14.17 -2.79
C VAL A 127 11.80 15.64 -2.39
N ASN A 128 11.05 16.47 -3.12
CA ASN A 128 10.90 17.90 -2.78
C ASN A 128 10.19 18.08 -1.44
N PHE A 129 9.12 17.32 -1.17
CA PHE A 129 8.45 17.34 0.13
C PHE A 129 9.41 17.00 1.27
N ILE A 130 10.25 15.98 1.10
CA ILE A 130 11.22 15.62 2.14
C ILE A 130 12.19 16.78 2.39
N ARG A 131 12.73 17.40 1.34
CA ARG A 131 13.62 18.57 1.49
C ARG A 131 12.94 19.75 2.17
N GLN A 132 11.67 19.99 1.84
CA GLN A 132 10.94 21.19 2.25
C GLN A 132 10.35 21.06 3.67
N ASP A 133 9.76 19.91 4.00
CA ASP A 133 8.98 19.70 5.24
C ASP A 133 9.65 18.75 6.24
N ILE A 134 10.46 17.78 5.77
CA ILE A 134 10.98 16.69 6.63
C ILE A 134 12.48 16.81 6.92
N GLU A 135 13.27 17.49 6.08
CA GLU A 135 14.73 17.52 6.16
C GLU A 135 15.23 18.17 7.47
N GLY A 136 14.47 19.12 8.02
CA GLY A 136 14.74 19.73 9.33
C GLY A 136 14.49 18.82 10.55
N VAL A 137 13.79 17.69 10.38
CA VAL A 137 13.51 16.74 11.46
C VAL A 137 14.81 16.06 11.91
N LYS A 138 15.16 16.16 13.19
CA LYS A 138 16.47 15.66 13.71
C LYS A 138 16.52 14.15 13.97
N VAL A 139 15.40 13.46 13.84
CA VAL A 139 15.28 12.02 14.09
C VAL A 139 15.36 11.22 12.79
N PRO A 140 15.73 9.93 12.85
CA PRO A 140 15.73 9.07 11.68
C PRO A 140 14.34 8.93 11.06
N ILE A 141 14.31 8.72 9.74
CA ILE A 141 13.08 8.49 8.96
C ILE A 141 12.90 6.99 8.70
N ILE A 142 11.68 6.51 8.85
CA ILE A 142 11.24 5.19 8.41
C ILE A 142 10.25 5.38 7.28
N LEU A 143 10.52 4.79 6.14
CA LEU A 143 9.57 4.75 5.02
C LEU A 143 8.63 3.57 5.21
N VAL A 144 7.34 3.83 5.10
CA VAL A 144 6.31 2.80 4.98
C VAL A 144 5.54 3.09 3.70
N ALA A 145 5.37 2.07 2.87
CA ALA A 145 4.86 2.30 1.53
C ALA A 145 3.89 1.23 1.09
N HIS A 146 2.90 1.59 0.28
CA HIS A 146 1.94 0.64 -0.28
C HIS A 146 2.06 0.56 -1.80
N SER A 147 2.05 -0.66 -2.37
CA SER A 147 1.98 -0.88 -3.81
C SER A 147 3.12 -0.16 -4.54
N ILE A 148 2.82 0.66 -5.56
CA ILE A 148 3.81 1.49 -6.27
C ILE A 148 4.56 2.46 -5.36
N GLY A 149 3.98 2.86 -4.22
CA GLY A 149 4.68 3.63 -3.20
C GLY A 149 5.95 2.94 -2.71
N SER A 150 6.04 1.61 -2.85
CA SER A 150 7.25 0.83 -2.51
C SER A 150 8.38 1.15 -3.47
N TYR A 151 8.10 1.22 -4.78
CA TYR A 151 9.07 1.63 -5.78
C TYR A 151 9.53 3.07 -5.54
N ILE A 152 8.59 3.99 -5.31
CA ILE A 152 8.89 5.40 -4.96
C ILE A 152 9.80 5.48 -3.72
N SER A 153 9.56 4.63 -2.72
CA SER A 153 10.37 4.60 -1.49
C SER A 153 11.79 4.09 -1.71
N LEU A 154 12.04 3.22 -2.70
CA LEU A 154 13.40 2.82 -3.05
C LEU A 154 14.20 3.99 -3.61
N ASP A 155 13.59 4.84 -4.44
CA ASP A 155 14.21 6.07 -4.95
C ASP A 155 14.48 7.08 -3.83
N ILE A 156 13.55 7.23 -2.89
CA ILE A 156 13.73 8.07 -1.71
C ILE A 156 14.89 7.54 -0.85
N LEU A 157 14.94 6.24 -0.59
CA LEU A 157 16.03 5.61 0.16
C LEU A 157 17.39 5.86 -0.48
N ARG A 158 17.48 5.85 -1.82
CA ARG A 158 18.71 6.15 -2.56
C ARG A 158 19.17 7.58 -2.35
N LYS A 159 18.24 8.55 -2.34
CA LYS A 159 18.54 9.99 -2.25
C LYS A 159 18.77 10.47 -0.82
N PHE A 160 18.17 9.81 0.17
CA PHE A 160 18.23 10.19 1.58
C PHE A 160 18.78 9.05 2.46
N SER A 161 19.81 8.35 1.96
CA SER A 161 20.35 7.13 2.57
C SER A 161 20.94 7.36 3.96
N GLU A 162 21.38 8.57 4.30
CA GLU A 162 21.88 8.90 5.64
C GLU A 162 20.76 9.06 6.66
N LYS A 163 19.57 9.48 6.21
CA LYS A 163 18.45 9.84 7.11
C LYS A 163 17.38 8.76 7.19
N VAL A 164 17.13 8.04 6.10
CA VAL A 164 16.14 6.96 6.06
C VAL A 164 16.77 5.69 6.59
N VAL A 165 16.40 5.20 7.78
CA VAL A 165 17.08 4.03 8.38
C VAL A 165 16.42 2.70 8.03
N TYR A 166 15.16 2.72 7.58
CA TYR A 166 14.39 1.52 7.28
C TYR A 166 13.27 1.81 6.28
N CYS A 167 12.98 0.87 5.39
CA CYS A 167 11.94 0.99 4.36
C CYS A 167 11.10 -0.29 4.29
N ILE A 168 9.80 -0.16 4.55
CA ILE A 168 8.82 -1.25 4.61
C ILE A 168 7.84 -1.11 3.44
N GLY A 169 7.91 -2.01 2.46
CA GLY A 169 6.97 -2.07 1.34
C GLY A 169 5.84 -3.07 1.58
N LEU A 170 4.61 -2.59 1.55
CA LEU A 170 3.38 -3.33 1.78
C LEU A 170 2.74 -3.65 0.43
N TYR A 171 2.52 -4.93 0.16
CA TYR A 171 1.99 -5.42 -1.12
C TYR A 171 2.72 -4.79 -2.31
N PRO A 172 4.06 -4.93 -2.39
CA PRO A 172 4.90 -4.06 -3.19
C PRO A 172 4.69 -4.27 -4.69
N PHE A 173 4.65 -3.17 -5.46
CA PHE A 173 4.67 -3.21 -6.92
C PHE A 173 6.02 -2.70 -7.43
N LEU A 174 6.93 -3.64 -7.76
CA LEU A 174 8.31 -3.35 -8.17
C LEU A 174 8.65 -3.90 -9.57
N THR A 175 7.81 -4.76 -10.13
CA THR A 175 7.97 -5.32 -11.48
C THR A 175 6.63 -5.80 -12.02
N LEU A 176 6.52 -5.97 -13.33
CA LEU A 176 5.30 -6.46 -13.97
C LEU A 176 5.08 -7.95 -13.76
N ASN A 177 3.83 -8.30 -13.42
CA ASN A 177 3.36 -9.66 -13.50
C ASN A 177 2.88 -9.95 -14.93
N LYS A 178 3.77 -10.49 -15.76
CA LYS A 178 3.49 -10.84 -17.17
C LYS A 178 2.33 -11.84 -17.35
N GLN A 179 1.97 -12.58 -16.31
CA GLN A 179 0.86 -13.54 -16.34
C GLN A 179 -0.48 -12.91 -15.91
N SER A 180 -0.47 -11.69 -15.38
CA SER A 180 -1.68 -11.03 -14.89
C SER A 180 -2.51 -10.45 -16.04
N THR A 181 -3.65 -11.08 -16.32
CA THR A 181 -4.66 -10.54 -17.25
C THR A 181 -5.18 -9.18 -16.79
N LYS A 182 -5.33 -8.97 -15.47
CA LYS A 182 -5.72 -7.68 -14.89
C LYS A 182 -4.72 -6.58 -15.22
N GLN A 183 -3.42 -6.80 -14.99
CA GLN A 183 -2.40 -5.82 -15.35
C GLN A 183 -2.39 -5.53 -16.85
N SER A 184 -2.53 -6.55 -17.70
CA SER A 184 -2.62 -6.38 -19.15
C SER A 184 -3.81 -5.49 -19.56
N LEU A 185 -4.98 -5.71 -18.96
CA LEU A 185 -6.20 -4.96 -19.28
C LEU A 185 -6.12 -3.51 -18.82
N ILE A 186 -5.64 -3.28 -17.59
CA ILE A 186 -5.40 -1.93 -17.04
C ILE A 186 -4.32 -1.22 -17.87
N GLY A 187 -3.23 -1.90 -18.21
CA GLY A 187 -2.15 -1.34 -19.02
C GLY A 187 -2.62 -0.89 -20.40
N LYS A 188 -3.47 -1.68 -21.08
CA LYS A 188 -4.08 -1.29 -22.37
C LYS A 188 -5.02 -0.10 -22.24
N LEU A 189 -5.84 -0.07 -21.18
CA LEU A 189 -6.73 1.06 -20.88
C LEU A 189 -5.92 2.35 -20.63
N ALA A 190 -4.88 2.24 -19.80
CA ALA A 190 -4.03 3.35 -19.40
C ALA A 190 -3.17 3.89 -20.55
N ALA A 191 -2.67 3.01 -21.42
CA ALA A 191 -1.87 3.38 -22.59
C ALA A 191 -2.65 4.13 -23.68
N SER A 192 -3.97 3.94 -23.76
CA SER A 192 -4.83 4.64 -24.71
C SER A 192 -5.37 5.93 -24.10
N SER A 193 -4.93 7.08 -24.62
CA SER A 193 -5.39 8.40 -24.17
C SER A 193 -6.91 8.55 -24.27
N VAL A 194 -7.51 8.06 -25.36
CA VAL A 194 -8.96 8.11 -25.60
C VAL A 194 -9.70 7.18 -24.64
N LEU A 195 -9.30 5.91 -24.50
CA LEU A 195 -10.00 4.98 -23.60
C LEU A 195 -9.88 5.43 -22.14
N SER A 196 -8.70 5.88 -21.72
CA SER A 196 -8.46 6.41 -20.38
C SER A 196 -9.31 7.66 -20.10
N ALA A 197 -9.39 8.59 -21.05
CA ALA A 197 -10.23 9.79 -20.92
C ALA A 197 -11.72 9.44 -20.85
N THR A 198 -12.18 8.53 -21.71
CA THR A 198 -13.57 8.04 -21.71
C THR A 198 -13.91 7.34 -20.41
N ALA A 199 -13.08 6.41 -19.93
CA ALA A 199 -13.29 5.74 -18.65
C ALA A 199 -13.34 6.73 -17.47
N SER A 200 -12.44 7.70 -17.46
CA SER A 200 -12.42 8.76 -16.45
C SER A 200 -13.70 9.61 -16.50
N PHE A 201 -14.20 9.93 -17.70
CA PHE A 201 -15.45 10.66 -17.88
C PHE A 201 -16.66 9.86 -17.41
N LEU A 202 -16.73 8.56 -17.72
CA LEU A 202 -17.79 7.67 -17.25
C LEU A 202 -17.81 7.58 -15.72
N ILE A 203 -16.65 7.42 -15.09
CA ILE A 203 -16.54 7.43 -13.62
C ILE A 203 -16.95 8.81 -13.06
N ALA A 204 -16.52 9.90 -13.69
CA ALA A 204 -16.89 11.25 -13.27
C ALA A 204 -18.39 11.56 -13.44
N SER A 205 -19.07 10.94 -14.40
CA SER A 205 -20.52 11.08 -14.58
C SER A 205 -21.32 10.57 -13.37
N LEU A 206 -20.74 9.65 -12.58
CA LEU A 206 -21.33 9.21 -11.32
C LEU A 206 -21.47 10.34 -10.30
N ARG A 207 -20.82 11.50 -10.49
CA ARG A 207 -21.02 12.72 -9.68
C ARG A 207 -22.45 13.26 -9.73
N LEU A 208 -23.20 12.96 -10.79
CA LEU A 208 -24.61 13.35 -10.91
C LEU A 208 -25.48 12.68 -9.84
N LEU A 209 -25.00 11.60 -9.23
CA LEU A 209 -25.68 10.94 -8.13
C LEU A 209 -25.49 11.69 -6.80
N PRO A 210 -26.55 11.87 -6.00
CA PRO A 210 -26.42 12.41 -4.66
C PRO A 210 -25.52 11.51 -3.80
N MET A 211 -24.85 12.08 -2.80
CA MET A 211 -23.84 11.38 -2.00
C MET A 211 -24.35 10.08 -1.36
N TRP A 212 -25.60 10.05 -0.88
CA TRP A 212 -26.19 8.84 -0.32
C TRP A 212 -26.30 7.70 -1.36
N ALA A 213 -26.65 8.03 -2.61
CA ALA A 213 -26.78 7.04 -3.68
C ALA A 213 -25.41 6.54 -4.12
N ALA A 214 -24.43 7.45 -4.27
CA ALA A 214 -23.06 7.10 -4.58
C ALA A 214 -22.46 6.16 -3.51
N ARG A 215 -22.66 6.47 -2.22
CA ARG A 215 -22.21 5.61 -1.11
C ARG A 215 -22.84 4.22 -1.18
N ARG A 216 -24.15 4.13 -1.42
CA ARG A 216 -24.83 2.83 -1.59
C ARG A 216 -24.28 2.04 -2.78
N LEU A 217 -24.00 2.67 -3.91
CA LEU A 217 -23.40 1.99 -5.07
C LEU A 217 -22.00 1.47 -4.75
N VAL A 218 -21.17 2.29 -4.12
CA VAL A 218 -19.80 1.91 -3.73
C VAL A 218 -19.83 0.73 -2.75
N SER A 219 -20.62 0.81 -1.67
CA SER A 219 -20.74 -0.27 -0.69
C SER A 219 -21.29 -1.57 -1.29
N ASN A 220 -22.24 -1.49 -2.23
CA ASN A 220 -22.80 -2.68 -2.87
C ASN A 220 -21.86 -3.31 -3.92
N SER A 221 -20.99 -2.54 -4.56
CA SER A 221 -20.12 -3.01 -5.64
C SER A 221 -18.74 -3.47 -5.16
N LEU A 222 -18.17 -2.79 -4.16
CA LEU A 222 -16.82 -3.06 -3.65
C LEU A 222 -16.84 -3.94 -2.39
N GLY A 223 -18.03 -4.24 -1.85
CA GLY A 223 -18.27 -5.16 -0.76
C GLY A 223 -18.67 -4.47 0.55
N ALA A 224 -19.52 -5.14 1.34
CA ALA A 224 -19.99 -4.64 2.64
C ALA A 224 -18.88 -4.50 3.70
N SER A 225 -17.66 -4.99 3.43
CA SER A 225 -16.52 -4.98 4.34
C SER A 225 -15.70 -3.69 4.31
N TRP A 226 -15.95 -2.79 3.35
CA TRP A 226 -15.22 -1.52 3.27
C TRP A 226 -15.54 -0.60 4.45
N SER A 227 -14.52 0.07 4.98
CA SER A 227 -14.70 1.05 6.05
C SER A 227 -15.44 2.30 5.55
N ASP A 228 -16.06 3.02 6.48
CA ASP A 228 -16.75 4.28 6.17
C ASP A 228 -15.81 5.28 5.48
N THR A 229 -14.56 5.35 5.96
CA THR A 229 -13.53 6.21 5.40
C THR A 229 -13.19 5.83 3.97
N ALA A 230 -13.03 4.54 3.67
CA ALA A 230 -12.73 4.07 2.31
C ALA A 230 -13.88 4.34 1.33
N VAL A 231 -15.12 4.12 1.77
CA VAL A 231 -16.33 4.45 0.98
C VAL A 231 -16.39 5.96 0.72
N GLN A 232 -16.13 6.77 1.75
CA GLN A 232 -16.12 8.23 1.63
C GLN A 232 -15.04 8.71 0.66
N ALA A 233 -13.80 8.24 0.81
CA ALA A 233 -12.66 8.57 -0.05
C ALA A 233 -12.94 8.25 -1.52
N THR A 234 -13.54 7.09 -1.79
CA THR A 234 -13.99 6.72 -3.15
C THR A 234 -15.01 7.71 -3.69
N CYS A 235 -15.97 8.09 -2.85
CA CYS A 235 -17.06 8.98 -3.26
C CYS A 235 -16.59 10.43 -3.50
N THR A 236 -15.58 10.90 -2.78
CA THR A 236 -15.10 12.29 -2.83
C THR A 236 -13.95 12.49 -3.81
N HIS A 237 -13.06 11.50 -3.96
CA HIS A 237 -11.82 11.63 -4.76
C HIS A 237 -11.91 10.86 -6.07
N LEU A 238 -12.23 9.56 -6.04
CA LEU A 238 -12.14 8.73 -7.26
C LEU A 238 -13.23 9.04 -8.30
N ARG A 239 -14.33 9.66 -7.87
CA ARG A 239 -15.38 10.19 -8.78
C ARG A 239 -14.97 11.48 -9.48
N GLN A 240 -13.78 12.02 -9.25
CA GLN A 240 -13.31 13.23 -9.94
C GLN A 240 -12.64 12.85 -11.26
N TYR A 241 -12.97 13.59 -12.33
CA TYR A 241 -12.36 13.36 -13.65
C TYR A 241 -10.82 13.50 -13.58
N HIS A 242 -10.33 14.61 -13.04
CA HIS A 242 -8.89 14.89 -12.96
C HIS A 242 -8.12 13.82 -12.14
N THR A 243 -8.73 13.32 -11.05
CA THR A 243 -8.15 12.25 -10.23
C THR A 243 -8.03 10.96 -11.01
N MET A 244 -9.11 10.50 -11.64
CA MET A 244 -9.07 9.24 -12.40
C MET A 244 -8.15 9.33 -13.63
N ARG A 245 -8.10 10.51 -14.27
CA ARG A 245 -7.12 10.78 -15.34
C ARG A 245 -5.70 10.65 -14.84
N ASN A 246 -5.39 11.18 -13.66
CA ASN A 246 -4.06 11.07 -13.05
C ASN A 246 -3.75 9.64 -12.60
N VAL A 247 -4.70 8.92 -12.02
CA VAL A 247 -4.54 7.50 -11.66
C VAL A 247 -4.15 6.67 -12.89
N LEU A 248 -4.89 6.82 -14.00
CA LEU A 248 -4.63 6.06 -15.22
C LEU A 248 -3.36 6.53 -15.95
N TYR A 249 -3.06 7.84 -15.96
CA TYR A 249 -1.83 8.35 -16.57
C TYR A 249 -0.60 7.88 -15.78
N MET A 250 -0.64 7.95 -14.46
CA MET A 250 0.41 7.43 -13.58
C MET A 250 0.58 5.92 -13.81
N ALA A 251 -0.51 5.14 -13.83
CA ALA A 251 -0.47 3.70 -14.10
C ALA A 251 0.20 3.37 -15.45
N MET A 252 -0.08 4.15 -16.50
CA MET A 252 0.59 3.99 -17.79
C MET A 252 2.12 4.17 -17.68
N THR A 253 2.57 5.18 -16.93
CA THR A 253 4.01 5.39 -16.70
C THR A 253 4.64 4.35 -15.77
N GLU A 254 3.90 3.86 -14.78
CA GLU A 254 4.31 2.72 -13.94
C GLU A 254 4.56 1.47 -14.79
N PHE A 255 3.63 1.13 -15.69
CA PHE A 255 3.79 -0.02 -16.57
C PHE A 255 4.98 0.09 -17.52
N ARG A 256 5.36 1.31 -17.93
CA ARG A 256 6.54 1.54 -18.77
C ARG A 256 7.82 1.36 -17.96
N GLU A 257 7.88 1.93 -16.77
CA GLU A 257 9.06 1.90 -15.91
C GLU A 257 9.33 0.50 -15.37
N LEU A 258 8.30 -0.14 -14.79
CA LEU A 258 8.41 -1.46 -14.15
C LEU A 258 8.52 -2.63 -15.14
N ALA A 259 8.54 -2.35 -16.45
CA ALA A 259 8.89 -3.33 -17.48
C ALA A 259 10.39 -3.69 -17.42
N ALA A 260 11.22 -2.80 -16.87
CA ALA A 260 12.61 -3.10 -16.55
C ALA A 260 12.71 -4.06 -15.35
N GLU A 261 13.86 -4.73 -15.22
CA GLU A 261 14.12 -5.55 -14.02
C GLU A 261 14.37 -4.67 -12.79
N PRO A 262 14.00 -5.14 -11.59
CA PRO A 262 14.39 -4.47 -10.35
C PRO A 262 15.91 -4.27 -10.26
N ASP A 263 16.34 -3.16 -9.66
CA ASP A 263 17.75 -2.90 -9.36
C ASP A 263 18.22 -3.83 -8.23
N TRP A 264 18.60 -5.05 -8.61
CA TRP A 264 19.03 -6.09 -7.68
C TRP A 264 20.32 -5.75 -6.93
N GLU A 265 21.18 -4.91 -7.49
CA GLU A 265 22.39 -4.42 -6.83
C GLU A 265 22.00 -3.53 -5.66
N PHE A 266 21.20 -2.50 -5.92
CA PHE A 266 20.70 -1.61 -4.86
C PHE A 266 19.93 -2.36 -3.78
N MET A 267 19.05 -3.31 -4.15
CA MET A 267 18.30 -4.10 -3.18
C MET A 267 19.22 -4.94 -2.28
N ARG A 268 20.27 -5.53 -2.84
CA ARG A 268 21.23 -6.36 -2.09
C ARG A 268 22.12 -5.53 -1.18
N GLU A 269 22.57 -4.36 -1.63
CA GLU A 269 23.34 -3.41 -0.82
C GLU A 269 22.53 -2.91 0.39
N ASN A 270 21.22 -2.74 0.22
CA ASN A 270 20.32 -2.20 1.24
C ASN A 270 19.47 -3.25 1.95
N GLN A 271 19.71 -4.55 1.71
CA GLN A 271 18.83 -5.64 2.14
C GLN A 271 18.46 -5.61 3.63
N THR A 272 19.40 -5.26 4.52
CA THR A 272 19.14 -5.18 5.97
C THR A 272 18.28 -3.99 6.39
N ARG A 273 18.01 -3.06 5.48
CA ARG A 273 17.16 -1.87 5.65
C ARG A 273 15.81 -2.03 4.95
N LEU A 274 15.59 -3.14 4.25
CA LEU A 274 14.38 -3.41 3.48
C LEU A 274 13.52 -4.46 4.17
N ALA A 275 12.21 -4.23 4.16
CA ALA A 275 11.22 -5.24 4.49
C ALA A 275 10.07 -5.21 3.50
N PHE A 276 9.53 -6.38 3.16
CA PHE A 276 8.37 -6.50 2.29
C PHE A 276 7.33 -7.46 2.85
N LEU A 277 6.08 -7.02 2.84
CA LEU A 277 4.90 -7.84 3.12
C LEU A 277 4.19 -8.15 1.80
N PHE A 278 4.08 -9.44 1.46
CA PHE A 278 3.40 -9.90 0.26
C PHE A 278 2.01 -10.48 0.58
N GLY A 279 1.05 -10.31 -0.32
CA GLY A 279 -0.24 -11.00 -0.26
C GLY A 279 -0.23 -12.32 -1.02
N ILE A 280 -1.06 -13.27 -0.58
CA ILE A 280 -1.35 -14.46 -1.38
C ILE A 280 -2.18 -14.03 -2.61
N ASP A 281 -1.82 -14.52 -3.80
CA ASP A 281 -2.47 -14.21 -5.08
C ASP A 281 -2.52 -12.71 -5.42
N ASP A 282 -1.62 -11.90 -4.85
CA ASP A 282 -1.48 -10.50 -5.22
C ASP A 282 -0.82 -10.39 -6.59
N HIS A 283 -1.56 -9.83 -7.56
CA HIS A 283 -1.04 -9.66 -8.90
C HIS A 283 -0.10 -8.46 -9.04
N TRP A 284 -0.09 -7.53 -8.10
CA TRP A 284 0.81 -6.37 -8.08
C TRP A 284 2.17 -6.74 -7.47
N GLY A 285 2.16 -7.49 -6.38
CA GLY A 285 3.34 -8.11 -5.78
C GLY A 285 3.28 -9.64 -5.92
N PRO A 286 3.59 -10.21 -7.10
CA PRO A 286 3.54 -11.65 -7.30
C PRO A 286 4.53 -12.39 -6.40
N LEU A 287 4.18 -13.59 -5.91
CA LEU A 287 5.09 -14.39 -5.07
C LEU A 287 6.39 -14.81 -5.78
N GLN A 288 6.41 -14.79 -7.12
CA GLN A 288 7.66 -14.92 -7.88
C GLN A 288 8.67 -13.84 -7.51
N LEU A 289 8.23 -12.59 -7.30
CA LEU A 289 9.08 -11.50 -6.85
C LEU A 289 9.58 -11.75 -5.42
N PHE A 290 8.74 -12.28 -4.53
CA PHE A 290 9.16 -12.71 -3.19
C PHE A 290 10.29 -13.74 -3.28
N GLU A 291 10.16 -14.76 -4.14
CA GLU A 291 11.18 -15.78 -4.34
C GLU A 291 12.48 -15.19 -4.91
N GLU A 292 12.40 -14.28 -5.87
CA GLU A 292 13.55 -13.58 -6.44
C GLU A 292 14.29 -12.76 -5.39
N ILE A 293 13.58 -11.94 -4.59
CA ILE A 293 14.18 -11.16 -3.51
C ILE A 293 14.85 -12.07 -2.48
N SER A 294 14.21 -13.19 -2.10
CA SER A 294 14.80 -14.13 -1.14
C SER A 294 16.13 -14.73 -1.62
N LYS A 295 16.33 -14.86 -2.94
CA LYS A 295 17.54 -15.40 -3.56
C LYS A 295 18.60 -14.33 -3.78
N LEU A 296 18.20 -13.15 -4.27
CA LEU A 296 19.11 -12.10 -4.73
C LEU A 296 19.48 -11.08 -3.64
N ALA A 297 18.66 -10.94 -2.61
CA ALA A 297 18.86 -10.05 -1.45
C ALA A 297 18.39 -10.74 -0.14
N PRO A 298 19.03 -11.85 0.26
CA PRO A 298 18.57 -12.74 1.33
C PRO A 298 18.50 -12.10 2.73
N GLY A 299 19.16 -10.96 2.95
CA GLY A 299 19.06 -10.18 4.19
C GLY A 299 17.81 -9.31 4.29
N THR A 300 16.97 -9.27 3.26
CA THR A 300 15.70 -8.55 3.25
C THR A 300 14.69 -9.25 4.15
N SER A 301 14.00 -8.50 5.02
CA SER A 301 12.93 -9.07 5.84
C SER A 301 11.69 -9.31 4.97
N LEU A 302 11.34 -10.57 4.74
CA LEU A 302 10.23 -10.96 3.88
C LEU A 302 9.13 -11.64 4.68
N SER A 303 7.89 -11.21 4.47
CA SER A 303 6.69 -11.78 5.10
C SER A 303 5.59 -12.01 4.09
N ILE A 304 4.71 -12.97 4.36
CA ILE A 304 3.51 -13.26 3.58
C ILE A 304 2.31 -13.11 4.50
N GLU A 305 1.32 -12.32 4.08
CA GLU A 305 0.03 -12.18 4.74
C GLU A 305 -0.79 -13.48 4.59
N ARG A 306 -1.36 -13.96 5.71
CA ARG A 306 -2.07 -15.26 5.77
C ARG A 306 -3.43 -15.22 6.45
N GLU A 307 -3.87 -14.06 6.94
CA GLU A 307 -5.17 -13.84 7.58
C GLU A 307 -6.26 -13.42 6.57
N GLY A 308 -5.91 -13.31 5.28
CA GLY A 308 -6.86 -13.03 4.20
C GLY A 308 -7.02 -11.53 3.90
N HIS A 309 -6.12 -10.69 4.38
CA HIS A 309 -6.06 -9.28 4.01
C HIS A 309 -5.43 -9.11 2.62
N THR A 310 -6.16 -8.45 1.72
CA THR A 310 -5.77 -8.31 0.31
C THR A 310 -4.90 -7.07 0.06
N HIS A 311 -4.43 -6.89 -1.18
CA HIS A 311 -3.75 -5.67 -1.64
C HIS A 311 -4.49 -4.38 -1.22
N ALA A 312 -5.83 -4.39 -1.17
CA ALA A 312 -6.62 -3.26 -0.71
C ALA A 312 -6.84 -3.27 0.82
N PHE A 313 -5.85 -3.67 1.62
CA PHE A 313 -5.99 -3.81 3.09
C PHE A 313 -6.52 -2.53 3.75
N CYS A 314 -6.08 -1.38 3.25
CA CYS A 314 -6.44 -0.04 3.70
C CYS A 314 -7.94 0.27 3.53
N CYS A 315 -8.64 -0.46 2.67
CA CYS A 315 -10.09 -0.27 2.47
C CYS A 315 -10.93 -0.91 3.59
N THR A 316 -10.33 -1.70 4.48
CA THR A 316 -11.04 -2.37 5.59
C THR A 316 -10.40 -1.99 6.92
N VAL A 317 -11.21 -1.89 7.98
CA VAL A 317 -10.68 -1.64 9.34
C VAL A 317 -9.78 -2.79 9.78
N ALA A 318 -10.22 -4.04 9.59
CA ALA A 318 -9.46 -5.22 10.00
C ALA A 318 -8.09 -5.31 9.30
N GLY A 319 -8.05 -5.14 7.98
CA GLY A 319 -6.78 -5.15 7.23
C GLY A 319 -5.87 -3.98 7.62
N SER A 320 -6.43 -2.80 7.84
CA SER A 320 -5.69 -1.63 8.31
C SER A 320 -5.02 -1.86 9.67
N VAL A 321 -5.77 -2.41 10.64
CA VAL A 321 -5.26 -2.71 11.99
C VAL A 321 -4.18 -3.79 11.93
N TRP A 322 -4.43 -4.90 11.20
CA TRP A 322 -3.48 -6.00 11.12
C TRP A 322 -2.15 -5.58 10.48
N VAL A 323 -2.21 -4.87 9.35
CA VAL A 323 -1.00 -4.40 8.66
C VAL A 323 -0.27 -3.35 9.50
N ALA A 324 -0.98 -2.49 10.22
CA ALA A 324 -0.38 -1.54 11.17
C ALA A 324 0.39 -2.27 12.29
N GLN A 325 -0.18 -3.32 12.87
CA GLN A 325 0.48 -4.13 13.89
C GLN A 325 1.73 -4.83 13.35
N HIS A 326 1.66 -5.37 12.12
CA HIS A 326 2.81 -5.96 11.44
C HIS A 326 3.94 -4.95 11.25
N VAL A 327 3.63 -3.75 10.74
CA VAL A 327 4.60 -2.66 10.55
C VAL A 327 5.21 -2.24 11.89
N ALA A 328 4.40 -2.03 12.92
CA ALA A 328 4.87 -1.66 14.25
C ALA A 328 5.81 -2.71 14.84
N THR A 329 5.51 -4.00 14.64
CA THR A 329 6.37 -5.11 15.08
C THR A 329 7.73 -5.08 14.39
N LEU A 330 7.76 -4.89 13.06
CA LEU A 330 9.02 -4.75 12.31
C LEU A 330 9.85 -3.55 12.81
N ILE A 331 9.20 -2.40 13.04
CA ILE A 331 9.85 -1.20 13.56
C ILE A 331 10.41 -1.47 14.96
N LYS A 332 9.60 -1.97 15.89
CA LYS A 332 10.02 -2.25 17.28
C LYS A 332 11.21 -3.22 17.32
N ASN A 333 11.15 -4.31 16.56
CA ASN A 333 12.25 -5.27 16.45
C ASN A 333 13.54 -4.61 15.92
N ARG A 334 13.42 -3.66 14.99
CA ARG A 334 14.60 -2.94 14.47
C ARG A 334 15.28 -2.10 15.55
N PHE A 335 14.53 -1.42 16.40
CA PHE A 335 15.08 -0.53 17.43
C PHE A 335 15.49 -1.24 18.72
N THR A 336 14.92 -2.41 19.03
CA THR A 336 15.41 -3.25 20.15
C THR A 336 16.78 -3.85 19.86
N HIS A 337 17.15 -4.04 18.59
CA HIS A 337 18.49 -4.50 18.19
C HIS A 337 19.55 -3.38 18.08
N LEU A 338 19.19 -2.13 18.37
CA LEU A 338 20.09 -0.96 18.35
C LEU A 338 20.43 -0.44 19.76
N GLN A 339 19.85 -1.02 20.80
CA GLN A 339 20.18 -0.82 22.22
C GLN A 339 21.01 -2.00 22.71
#